data_AF-B6B4A7-F1
#
_entry.id   AF-B6B4A7-F1
#
_cell.length_a   1.000
_cell.length_b   1.000
_cell.length_c   1.000
_cell.angle_alpha   90.00
_cell.angle_beta   90.00
_cell.angle_gamma   90.00
#
_symmetry.space_group_name_H-M   'P 1'
#
loop_
_entity.id
_entity.type
_entity.pdbx_description
1 polymer ?
#
loop_
_entity_poly.entity_id
_entity_poly.type
_entity_poly.pdbx_seq_one_letter_code
_entity_poly.pdbx_strand_id
1 'polypeptide(L)'
;MMIDHKRITAFADVTEDHQFIHLDSDRAVAETSFDGTIAHGYLTLSMASAFAYEVMQEIEGQTASVNYGFEKIRFLAPVPAGSRIRGNFVL
;
A
#
# COMPACT_ATOMS: atom_id res chain seq x y z
N MET A 1 3.69 -9.77 0.42
CA MET A 1 2.30 -9.65 0.88
C MET A 1 1.36 -9.45 -0.30
N MET A 2 0.21 -10.15 -0.34
CA MET A 2 -0.83 -9.94 -1.37
C MET A 2 -1.67 -8.71 -1.01
N ILE A 3 -1.97 -7.87 -2.00
CA ILE A 3 -2.83 -6.69 -1.86
C ILE A 3 -4.17 -7.02 -2.53
N ASP A 4 -5.04 -7.70 -1.78
CA ASP A 4 -6.36 -8.10 -2.24
C ASP A 4 -7.39 -6.97 -2.14
N HIS A 5 -8.56 -7.18 -2.75
CA HIS A 5 -9.67 -6.24 -2.68
C HIS A 5 -10.14 -5.97 -1.25
N LYS A 6 -10.04 -6.95 -0.34
CA LYS A 6 -10.43 -6.75 1.06
C LYS A 6 -9.60 -5.66 1.72
N ARG A 7 -8.28 -5.67 1.53
CA ARG A 7 -7.39 -4.62 2.03
C ARG A 7 -7.64 -3.27 1.35
N ILE A 8 -7.86 -3.27 0.04
CA ILE A 8 -8.13 -2.06 -0.74
C ILE A 8 -9.43 -1.39 -0.26
N THR A 9 -10.52 -2.15 -0.14
CA THR A 9 -11.81 -1.64 0.36
C THR A 9 -11.69 -1.15 1.80
N ALA A 10 -11.06 -1.93 2.70
CA ALA A 10 -10.88 -1.50 4.09
C ALA A 10 -10.05 -0.21 4.19
N PHE A 11 -9.06 -0.04 3.30
CA PHE A 11 -8.28 1.19 3.24
C PHE A 11 -9.11 2.37 2.72
N ALA A 12 -9.92 2.16 1.67
CA ALA A 12 -10.86 3.18 1.21
C ALA A 12 -11.81 3.64 2.33
N ASP A 13 -12.35 2.71 3.10
CA ASP A 13 -13.29 3.02 4.18
C ASP A 13 -12.64 3.79 5.34
N VAL A 14 -11.37 3.50 5.67
CA VAL A 14 -10.68 4.20 6.77
C VAL A 14 -10.10 5.54 6.35
N THR A 15 -9.75 5.72 5.07
CA THR A 15 -9.17 6.98 4.57
C THR A 15 -10.14 7.83 3.78
N GLU A 16 -11.39 7.38 3.62
CA GLU A 16 -12.43 8.03 2.82
C GLU A 16 -12.05 8.23 1.34
N ASP A 17 -11.11 7.42 0.84
CA ASP A 17 -10.68 7.44 -0.56
C ASP A 17 -11.40 6.33 -1.35
N HIS A 18 -12.65 6.63 -1.71
CA HIS A 18 -13.52 5.76 -2.50
C HIS A 18 -13.41 6.01 -4.00
N GLN A 19 -12.27 6.53 -4.49
CA GLN A 19 -12.08 6.74 -5.92
C GLN A 19 -12.25 5.43 -6.70
N PHE A 20 -12.99 5.49 -7.81
CA PHE A 20 -13.45 4.32 -8.56
C PHE A 20 -12.31 3.40 -9.02
N ILE A 21 -11.11 3.94 -9.30
CA ILE A 21 -9.94 3.15 -9.73
C ILE A 21 -9.50 2.10 -8.70
N HIS A 22 -9.95 2.22 -7.45
CA HIS A 22 -9.65 1.28 -6.37
C HIS A 22 -10.76 0.24 -6.14
N LEU A 23 -12.01 0.58 -6.46
CA LEU A 23 -13.19 -0.15 -5.99
C LEU A 23 -14.09 -0.68 -7.10
N ASP A 24 -14.06 -0.07 -8.28
CA ASP A 24 -14.92 -0.42 -9.42
C ASP A 24 -14.07 -0.93 -10.58
N SER A 25 -14.00 -2.25 -10.72
CA SER A 25 -13.16 -2.89 -11.74
C SER A 25 -13.64 -2.59 -13.16
N ASP A 26 -14.95 -2.63 -13.40
CA ASP A 26 -15.52 -2.45 -14.73
C ASP A 26 -15.29 -1.02 -15.21
N ARG A 27 -15.54 -0.05 -14.32
CA ARG A 27 -15.30 1.36 -14.60
C ARG A 27 -13.81 1.68 -14.73
N ALA A 28 -12.95 1.06 -13.92
CA ALA A 28 -11.50 1.23 -14.05
C ALA A 28 -11.00 0.76 -15.42
N VAL A 29 -11.46 -0.40 -15.91
CA VAL A 29 -11.13 -0.88 -17.26
C VAL A 29 -11.68 0.03 -18.35
N ALA A 30 -12.89 0.56 -18.19
CA ALA A 30 -13.54 1.39 -19.21
C ALA A 30 -12.97 2.81 -19.31
N GLU A 31 -12.58 3.43 -18.19
CA GLU A 31 -12.22 4.85 -18.11
C GLU A 31 -10.72 5.11 -17.96
N THR A 32 -9.89 4.08 -17.77
CA THR A 32 -8.44 4.24 -17.53
C THR A 32 -7.61 3.30 -18.41
N SER A 33 -6.28 3.38 -18.30
CA SER A 33 -5.37 2.43 -18.94
C SER A 33 -5.04 1.21 -18.06
N PHE A 34 -5.80 0.98 -16.99
CA PHE A 34 -5.60 -0.16 -16.10
C PHE A 34 -6.46 -1.36 -16.53
N ASP A 35 -5.94 -2.56 -16.37
CA ASP A 35 -6.67 -3.82 -16.65
C ASP A 35 -7.58 -4.26 -15.49
N GLY A 36 -8.04 -3.31 -14.66
CA GLY A 36 -8.82 -3.55 -13.45
C GLY A 36 -8.55 -2.50 -12.38
N THR A 37 -8.95 -2.81 -11.15
CA THR A 37 -8.64 -1.96 -10.00
C THR A 37 -7.16 -2.02 -9.62
N ILE A 38 -6.68 -0.92 -9.06
CA ILE A 38 -5.34 -0.80 -8.49
C ILE A 38 -5.44 -0.45 -7.02
N ALA A 39 -4.46 -0.84 -6.22
CA ALA A 39 -4.38 -0.44 -4.82
C ALA A 39 -4.14 1.07 -4.67
N HIS A 40 -4.56 1.64 -3.55
CA HIS A 40 -4.18 3.00 -3.17
C HIS A 40 -2.65 3.09 -3.05
N GLY A 41 -2.09 4.20 -3.53
CA GLY A 41 -0.66 4.49 -3.33
C GLY A 41 -0.31 4.51 -1.84
N TYR A 42 -1.16 5.15 -1.03
CA TYR A 42 -0.98 5.21 0.42
C TYR A 42 -1.15 3.86 1.11
N LEU A 43 -2.04 2.97 0.64
CA LEU A 43 -2.08 1.59 1.15
C LEU A 43 -0.74 0.89 0.92
N THR A 44 -0.18 1.02 -0.29
CA THR A 44 1.13 0.44 -0.63
C THR A 44 2.24 0.99 0.28
N LEU A 45 2.27 2.31 0.50
CA LEU A 45 3.21 2.97 1.41
C LEU A 45 3.05 2.47 2.86
N SER A 46 1.82 2.36 3.36
CA SER A 46 1.53 1.92 4.73
C SER A 46 2.01 0.50 5.02
N MET A 47 2.21 -0.35 4.01
CA MET A 47 2.79 -1.68 4.21
C MET A 47 4.28 -1.63 4.57
N ALA A 48 4.97 -0.49 4.41
CA ALA A 48 6.38 -0.34 4.79
C ALA A 48 6.62 -0.69 6.26
N SER A 49 5.74 -0.31 7.19
CA SER A 49 5.88 -0.67 8.61
C SER A 49 5.80 -2.19 8.81
N ALA A 50 4.85 -2.85 8.16
CA ALA A 50 4.70 -4.30 8.24
C ALA A 50 5.96 -5.02 7.71
N PHE A 51 6.49 -4.58 6.56
CA PHE A 51 7.73 -5.16 6.03
C PHE A 51 8.96 -4.83 6.88
N ALA A 52 9.03 -3.66 7.49
CA ALA A 52 10.12 -3.30 8.40
C ALA A 52 10.15 -4.25 9.61
N TYR A 53 8.99 -4.58 10.19
CA TYR A 53 8.91 -5.56 11.28
C TYR A 53 9.30 -6.99 10.88
N GLU A 54 9.21 -7.34 9.59
CA GLU A 54 9.66 -8.65 9.09
C GLU A 54 11.20 -8.77 9.05
N VAL A 55 11.94 -7.65 9.03
CA VAL A 55 13.40 -7.64 8.76
C VAL A 55 14.24 -6.92 9.81
N MET A 56 13.67 -5.98 10.57
CA MET A 56 14.40 -5.22 11.58
C MET A 56 14.65 -6.07 12.83
N GLN A 57 15.85 -5.96 13.39
CA GLN A 57 16.19 -6.55 14.68
C GLN A 57 15.60 -5.71 15.81
N GLU A 58 15.30 -6.37 16.93
CA GLU A 58 14.94 -5.67 18.16
C GLU A 58 16.11 -4.77 18.59
N ILE A 59 15.81 -3.51 18.88
CA ILE A 59 16.78 -2.55 19.40
C ILE A 59 16.66 -2.58 20.92
N GLU A 60 17.76 -2.89 21.60
CA GLU A 60 17.79 -2.93 23.07
C GLU A 60 17.32 -1.60 23.67
N GLY A 61 16.33 -1.66 24.56
CA GLY A 61 15.73 -0.48 25.20
C GLY A 61 14.67 0.26 24.37
N GLN A 62 14.35 -0.18 23.15
CA GLN A 62 13.26 0.38 22.36
C GLN A 62 11.89 -0.03 22.95
N THR A 63 11.02 0.96 23.20
CA THR A 63 9.66 0.74 23.71
C THR A 63 8.57 1.01 22.68
N ALA A 64 8.83 1.93 21.74
CA ALA A 64 7.93 2.26 20.64
C ALA A 64 8.75 2.74 19.43
N SER A 65 8.17 2.59 18.24
CA SER A 65 8.68 3.17 17.00
C SER A 65 7.60 4.06 16.39
N VAL A 66 7.99 5.24 15.93
CA VAL A 66 7.09 6.23 15.35
C VAL A 66 7.56 6.55 13.94
N ASN A 67 6.64 6.50 12.98
CA ASN A 67 6.91 7.05 11.66
C ASN A 67 6.89 8.58 11.77
N TYR A 68 8.08 9.19 11.75
CA TYR A 68 8.25 10.64 11.86
C TYR A 68 7.85 11.36 10.56
N GLY A 69 8.15 10.77 9.41
CA GLY A 69 7.93 11.38 8.11
C GLY A 69 8.75 10.73 7.02
N PHE A 70 8.66 11.29 5.82
CA PHE A 70 9.37 10.83 4.64
C PHE A 70 9.94 12.01 3.88
N GLU A 71 11.21 11.93 3.46
CA GLU A 71 11.81 13.01 2.66
C GLU A 71 11.36 12.97 1.19
N LYS A 72 11.26 11.78 0.61
CA LYS A 72 10.90 11.61 -0.80
C LYS A 72 10.14 10.31 -1.03
N ILE A 73 8.90 10.43 -1.48
CA ILE A 73 8.04 9.31 -1.87
C ILE A 73 7.73 9.42 -3.36
N ARG A 74 7.81 8.32 -4.10
CA ARG A 74 7.43 8.24 -5.52
C ARG A 74 6.69 6.93 -5.78
N PHE A 75 5.53 7.03 -6.43
CA PHE A 75 4.76 5.89 -6.92
C PHE A 75 5.06 5.71 -8.41
N LEU A 76 6.01 4.84 -8.74
CA LEU A 76 6.53 4.71 -10.11
C LEU A 76 5.59 3.92 -11.03
N ALA A 77 4.89 2.94 -10.48
CA ALA A 77 3.95 2.09 -11.18
C ALA A 77 2.75 1.79 -10.27
N PRO A 78 1.54 1.62 -10.83
CA PRO A 78 0.39 1.18 -10.07
C PRO A 78 0.60 -0.25 -9.55
N VAL A 79 -0.12 -0.59 -8.49
CA VAL A 79 -0.13 -1.95 -7.91
C VAL A 79 -1.49 -2.57 -8.24
N PRO A 80 -1.60 -3.46 -9.24
CA PRO A 80 -2.87 -4.11 -9.57
C PRO A 80 -3.44 -4.87 -8.36
N ALA A 81 -4.75 -4.85 -8.19
CA ALA A 81 -5.40 -5.65 -7.16
C ALA A 81 -5.06 -7.15 -7.33
N GLY A 82 -4.83 -7.85 -6.22
CA GLY A 82 -4.39 -9.25 -6.19
C GLY A 82 -2.90 -9.47 -6.43
N SER A 83 -2.14 -8.43 -6.80
CA SER A 83 -0.69 -8.54 -6.94
C SER A 83 0.00 -8.73 -5.58
N ARG A 84 1.25 -9.22 -5.61
CA ARG A 84 2.10 -9.37 -4.43
C ARG A 84 3.17 -8.29 -4.43
N ILE A 85 3.30 -7.59 -3.31
CA ILE A 85 4.38 -6.63 -3.07
C ILE A 85 5.36 -7.15 -2.01
N ARG A 86 6.58 -6.61 -2.02
CA ARG A 86 7.62 -6.86 -1.01
C ARG A 86 8.38 -5.56 -0.74
N GLY A 87 8.81 -5.36 0.50
CA GLY A 87 9.72 -4.28 0.86
C GLY A 87 11.18 -4.71 0.69
N ASN A 88 12.04 -3.77 0.31
CA ASN A 88 13.49 -3.92 0.40
C ASN A 88 14.02 -2.73 1.21
N PHE A 89 14.75 -3.03 2.27
CA PHE A 89 15.26 -2.05 3.22
C PHE A 89 16.79 -2.14 3.23
N VAL A 90 17.43 -0.98 3.18
CA VAL A 90 18.85 -0.83 3.47
C VAL A 90 18.91 -0.11 4.80
N LEU A 91 19.48 -0.77 5.80
CA LEU A 91 19.67 -0.27 7.16
C LEU A 91 21.07 0.31 7.32
#